data_AF-A0A7U9S8K8-F1
#
_entry.id   AF-A0A7U9S8K8-F1
#
_cell.length_a   1.000
_cell.length_b   1.000
_cell.length_c   1.000
_cell.angle_alpha   90.00
_cell.angle_beta   90.00
_cell.angle_gamma   90.00
#
_symmetry.space_group_name_H-M   'P 1'
#
loop_
_entity.id
_entity.type
_entity.pdbx_description
1 polymer ?
#
loop_
_entity_poly.entity_id
_entity_poly.type
_entity_poly.pdbx_seq_one_letter_code
_entity_poly.pdbx_strand_id
1 'polypeptide(L)' 'MFDFRIIDTEDGNQVIRMDLKTPYSALTPLQYIEYTNMEVQLYIADRQKKKRKKEEQRRELARNPFVRFACFCGLV' A
#
# COMPACT_ATOMS: atom_id res chain seq x y z
N MET A 1 -17.38 -5.77 5.08
CA MET A 1 -17.42 -5.80 3.60
C MET A 1 -16.01 -5.51 3.14
N PHE A 2 -15.50 -6.13 2.08
CA PHE A 2 -14.15 -5.82 1.60
C PHE A 2 -14.15 -4.50 0.82
N ASP A 3 -13.13 -3.67 1.02
CA ASP A 3 -12.95 -2.37 0.35
C ASP A 3 -12.23 -2.49 -1.01
N PHE A 4 -12.20 -3.71 -1.57
CA PHE A 4 -11.67 -3.98 -2.89
C PHE A 4 -12.49 -5.09 -3.57
N ARG A 5 -12.28 -5.25 -4.88
CA ARG A 5 -12.83 -6.32 -5.69
C ARG A 5 -11.74 -6.95 -6.54
N ILE A 6 -11.73 -8.27 -6.57
CA ILE A 6 -10.89 -9.06 -7.49
C ILE A 6 -11.73 -9.32 -8.74
N ILE A 7 -11.20 -8.94 -9.90
CA ILE A 7 -11.84 -9.14 -11.21
C ILE A 7 -10.94 -10.05 -12.03
N ASP A 8 -11.46 -11.20 -12.43
CA ASP A 8 -10.81 -12.08 -13.39
C ASP A 8 -10.97 -11.48 -14.79
N THR A 9 -9.85 -11.32 -15.49
CA THR A 9 -9.79 -10.87 -16.89
C THR A 9 -9.88 -12.07 -17.81
N GLU A 10 -10.34 -11.88 -19.05
CA GLU A 10 -10.44 -12.96 -20.05
C GLU A 10 -9.10 -13.70 -20.29
N ASP A 11 -7.98 -13.00 -20.09
CA ASP A 11 -6.62 -13.56 -20.18
C ASP A 11 -6.23 -14.46 -19.00
N GLY A 12 -7.13 -14.69 -18.04
CA GLY A 12 -6.87 -15.44 -16.81
C GLY A 12 -6.08 -14.66 -15.74
N ASN A 13 -5.88 -13.36 -15.94
CA ASN A 13 -5.20 -12.50 -14.97
C ASN A 13 -6.19 -11.88 -13.97
N GLN A 14 -5.77 -11.70 -12.73
CA GLN A 14 -6.61 -11.12 -11.68
C GLN A 14 -6.22 -9.68 -11.39
N VAL A 15 -7.19 -8.77 -11.51
CA VAL A 15 -7.00 -7.35 -11.25
C VAL A 15 -7.71 -6.97 -9.96
N ILE A 16 -6.95 -6.42 -9.02
CA ILE A 16 -7.48 -5.90 -7.75
C ILE A 16 -7.90 -4.43 -7.95
N ARG A 17 -9.21 -4.18 -7.84
CA ARG A 17 -9.83 -2.86 -7.89
C ARG A 17 -10.10 -2.36 -6.47
N MET A 18 -9.41 -1.31 -6.03
CA MET A 18 -9.61 -0.70 -4.69
C MET A 18 -10.70 0.38 -4.67
N ASP A 19 -11.24 0.73 -5.83
CA ASP A 19 -12.35 1.68 -6.01
C ASP A 19 -13.72 1.03 -5.78
N LEU A 20 -13.78 -0.31 -5.82
CA LEU A 20 -15.01 -1.08 -5.70
C LEU A 20 -15.04 -1.85 -4.38
N LYS A 21 -16.23 -1.97 -3.80
CA LYS A 21 -16.45 -2.75 -2.58
C LYS A 21 -17.12 -4.09 -2.89
N THR A 22 -16.84 -5.09 -2.06
CA THR A 22 -17.36 -6.45 -2.23
C THR A 22 -18.07 -6.94 -0.97
N PRO A 23 -19.42 -7.06 -0.99
CA PRO A 23 -20.19 -7.52 0.17
C PRO A 23 -19.90 -8.99 0.46
N TYR A 24 -19.87 -9.36 1.74
CA TYR A 24 -19.57 -10.74 2.16
C TYR A 24 -20.61 -11.74 1.68
N SER A 25 -21.87 -11.32 1.58
CA SER A 25 -22.97 -12.17 1.09
C SER A 25 -22.85 -12.55 -0.39
N ALA A 26 -22.02 -11.84 -1.17
CA ALA A 26 -21.78 -12.15 -2.58
C ALA A 26 -20.61 -13.12 -2.79
N LEU A 27 -19.91 -13.53 -1.72
CA LEU A 27 -18.73 -14.38 -1.81
C LEU A 27 -19.05 -15.82 -1.44
N THR A 28 -18.48 -16.75 -2.20
CA THR A 28 -18.38 -18.14 -1.78
C THR A 28 -17.37 -18.30 -0.64
N PRO A 29 -17.45 -19.36 0.18
CA PRO A 29 -16.49 -19.56 1.28
C PRO A 29 -15.02 -19.60 0.84
N LEU A 30 -14.74 -20.14 -0.35
CA LEU A 30 -13.38 -20.16 -0.91
C LEU A 30 -12.91 -18.75 -1.29
N GLN A 31 -13.76 -17.98 -1.99
CA GLN A 31 -13.44 -16.58 -2.31
C GLN A 31 -13.30 -15.75 -1.04
N TYR A 32 -14.06 -16.01 0.01
CA TYR A 32 -13.94 -15.28 1.27
C TYR A 32 -12.53 -15.41 1.87
N ILE A 33 -11.96 -16.62 1.85
CA ILE A 33 -10.59 -16.87 2.33
C ILE A 33 -9.57 -16.13 1.46
N GLU A 34 -9.73 -16.18 0.14
CA GLU A 34 -8.87 -15.48 -0.81
C GLU A 34 -8.89 -13.96 -0.58
N TYR A 35 -10.08 -13.37 -0.44
CA TYR A 35 -10.25 -11.96 -0.13
C TYR A 35 -9.63 -11.62 1.24
N THR A 36 -9.81 -12.46 2.26
CA THR A 36 -9.20 -12.22 3.58
C THR A 36 -7.68 -12.18 3.49
N ASN A 37 -7.07 -13.13 2.77
CA ASN A 37 -5.62 -13.17 2.56
C ASN A 37 -5.13 -11.94 1.78
N MET A 38 -5.86 -11.54 0.74
CA MET A 38 -5.56 -10.35 -0.05
C MET A 38 -5.64 -9.06 0.79
N GLU A 39 -6.61 -8.94 1.69
CA GLU A 39 -6.74 -7.79 2.59
C GLU A 39 -5.49 -7.61 3.46
N VAL A 40 -4.98 -8.70 4.04
CA VAL A 40 -3.74 -8.68 4.84
C VAL A 40 -2.55 -8.26 3.98
N GLN A 41 -2.42 -8.79 2.76
CA GLN A 41 -1.33 -8.45 1.86
C GLN A 41 -1.36 -6.97 1.45
N LEU A 42 -2.53 -6.45 1.09
CA LEU A 42 -2.73 -5.04 0.76
C LEU A 42 -2.36 -4.13 1.93
N TYR A 43 -2.78 -4.48 3.15
CA TYR A 43 -2.40 -3.74 4.36
C TYR A 43 -0.88 -3.70 4.56
N ILE A 44 -0.20 -4.83 4.39
CA ILE A 44 1.26 -4.91 4.50
C ILE A 44 1.93 -4.06 3.42
N ALA A 45 1.47 -4.16 2.17
CA ALA A 45 2.00 -3.41 1.04
C ALA A 45 1.85 -1.89 1.25
N ASP A 46 0.68 -1.43 1.69
CA ASP A 46 0.44 -0.02 2.01
C ASP A 46 1.33 0.49 3.14
N ARG A 47 1.51 -0.33 4.18
CA ARG A 47 2.42 0.00 5.29
C ARG A 47 3.86 0.13 4.80
N GLN A 48 4.31 -0.78 3.93
CA GLN A 48 5.64 -0.70 3.33
C GLN A 48 5.79 0.53 2.42
N LYS A 49 4.79 0.83 1.58
CA LYS A 49 4.77 2.01 0.70
C LYS A 49 4.89 3.30 1.49
N LYS A 50 4.15 3.41 2.61
CA LYS A 50 4.26 4.56 3.54
C LYS A 50 5.65 4.69 4.16
N LYS A 51 6.30 3.57 4.54
CA LYS A 51 7.69 3.60 5.05
C LYS A 51 8.67 4.09 3.98
N ARG A 52 8.60 3.52 2.77
CA ARG A 52 9.46 3.92 1.64
C ARG A 52 9.33 5.41 1.32
N LYS A 53 8.10 5.94 1.25
CA LYS A 53 7.86 7.38 1.04
C LYS A 53 8.51 8.25 2.13
N LYS A 54 8.42 7.85 3.40
CA LYS A 54 9.06 8.59 4.50
C LYS A 54 10.59 8.55 4.41
N GLU A 55 11.16 7.41 4.04
CA GLU A 55 12.61 7.29 3.82
C GLU A 55 13.08 8.12 2.64
N GLU A 56 12.31 8.14 1.55
CA GLU A 56 12.57 8.97 0.38
C GLU A 56 12.53 10.46 0.72
N GLN A 57 11.48 10.92 1.41
CA GLN A 57 11.40 12.30 1.91
C GLN A 57 12.57 12.66 2.84
N ARG A 58 12.97 11.75 3.73
CA ARG A 58 14.16 11.95 4.59
C ARG A 58 15.44 12.04 3.77
N ARG A 59 15.60 11.23 2.73
CA ARG A 59 16.75 11.27 1.82
C ARG A 59 16.78 12.57 1.00
N GLU A 60 15.62 13.03 0.53
CA GLU A 60 15.48 14.32 -0.16
C GLU A 60 15.86 15.49 0.76
N LEU A 61 15.34 15.51 1.99
CA LEU A 61 15.72 16.51 2.99
C LEU A 61 17.21 16.45 3.33
N ALA A 62 17.79 15.26 3.48
CA ALA A 62 19.22 15.09 3.73
C ALA A 62 20.10 15.47 2.52
N ARG A 63 19.55 15.45 1.30
CA ARG A 63 20.24 15.94 0.10
C ARG A 63 20.27 17.46 0.02
N ASN A 64 19.37 18.17 0.70
CA ASN A 64 19.40 19.62 0.70
C ASN A 64 20.65 20.15 1.42
N PRO A 65 21.49 20.96 0.75
CA PRO A 65 22.73 21.45 1.31
C PRO A 65 22.50 22.30 2.56
N PHE A 66 21.39 23.05 2.63
CA PHE A 66 21.00 23.82 3.81
C PHE A 66 20.73 22.94 5.04
N VAL A 67 20.08 21.78 4.86
CA VAL A 67 19.82 20.83 5.97
C VAL A 67 21.13 20.18 6.42
N ARG A 68 22.02 19.81 5.49
CA ARG A 68 23.37 19.33 5.82
C ARG A 68 24.18 20.37 6.57
N PHE A 69 24.10 21.64 6.16
CA PHE A 69 24.82 22.74 6.78
C PHE A 69 24.27 23.04 8.18
N ALA A 70 22.94 23.05 8.36
CA ALA A 70 22.32 23.19 9.68
C ALA A 70 22.73 22.07 10.65
N CYS A 71 22.81 20.81 10.19
CA CYS A 71 23.35 19.71 10.98
C CYS A 71 24.85 19.88 11.30
N PHE A 72 25.67 20.35 10.35
CA PHE A 72 27.10 20.59 10.56
C PHE A 72 27.36 21.74 11.56
N CYS A 73 26.51 22.76 11.54
CA CYS A 73 26.58 23.91 12.44
C CYS A 73 25.92 23.68 13.81
N GLY A 74 25.40 22.48 14.10
CA GLY A 74 24.77 22.16 15.40
C GLY A 74 23.45 22.90 15.66
N LEU A 75 22.74 23.32 14.61
CA LEU A 75 21.46 24.04 14.69
C LEU A 75 20.23 23.11 14.82
N VAL A 76 20.43 21.84 15.16
CA VAL A 76 19.37 20.83 15.40
C VAL A 76 19.41 20.36 16.84
#